data_AF-A0A9E1KUH6-F1
#
_entry.id   AF-A0A9E1KUH6-F1
#
_cell.length_a   1.000
_cell.length_b   1.000
_cell.length_c   1.000
_cell.angle_alpha   90.00
_cell.angle_beta   90.00
_cell.angle_gamma   90.00
#
_symmetry.space_group_name_H-M   'P 1'
#
loop_
_entity.id
_entity.type
_entity.pdbx_description
1 polymer ?
#
loop_
_entity_poly.entity_id
_entity_poly.type
_entity_poly.pdbx_seq_one_letter_code
_entity_poly.pdbx_strand_id
1 'polypeptide(L)'
;MLVIKCAACRKKIWKYHKIGQGEVLRCHKTRIMKDFGFKAKDDKIFCSCGAKLGIDKGSFYKMIPKTFTYSGSKINKFKSFKKGALLWL
;
A
#
# COMPACT_ATOMS: atom_id res chain seq x y z
N MET A 1 5.92 -6.76 4.72
CA MET A 1 5.58 -6.30 3.36
C MET A 1 4.14 -6.71 3.04
N LEU A 2 3.30 -5.81 2.52
CA LEU A 2 1.96 -6.18 2.05
C LEU A 2 1.99 -6.53 0.56
N VAL A 3 1.12 -7.46 0.15
CA VAL A 3 0.80 -7.71 -1.25
C VAL A 3 -0.62 -7.23 -1.48
N ILE A 4 -0.78 -6.17 -2.28
CA ILE A 4 -2.08 -5.66 -2.68
C ILE A 4 -2.60 -6.50 -3.84
N LYS A 5 -3.86 -6.92 -3.76
CA LYS A 5 -4.54 -7.74 -4.76
C LYS A 5 -5.86 -7.08 -5.16
N CYS A 6 -6.29 -7.30 -6.40
CA CYS A 6 -7.65 -6.95 -6.81
C CYS A 6 -8.66 -7.83 -6.07
N ALA A 7 -9.72 -7.25 -5.50
CA ALA A 7 -10.76 -8.03 -4.83
C ALA A 7 -11.57 -8.89 -5.82
N ALA A 8 -11.76 -8.42 -7.06
CA ALA A 8 -12.55 -9.10 -8.08
C ALA A 8 -11.84 -10.33 -8.68
N CYS A 9 -10.59 -10.18 -9.14
CA CYS A 9 -9.87 -11.27 -9.83
C CYS A 9 -8.71 -11.87 -9.04
N ARG A 10 -8.43 -11.38 -7.83
CA ARG A 10 -7.33 -11.82 -6.93
C ARG A 10 -5.91 -11.67 -7.49
N LYS A 11 -5.73 -11.12 -8.71
CA LYS A 11 -4.41 -10.80 -9.25
C LYS A 11 -3.67 -9.81 -8.36
N LYS A 12 -2.37 -10.02 -8.22
CA LYS A 12 -1.47 -9.10 -7.51
C LYS A 12 -1.38 -7.79 -8.30
N ILE A 13 -1.47 -6.67 -7.61
CA ILE A 13 -1.31 -5.34 -8.18
C ILE A 13 0.10 -4.84 -7.88
N TRP A 14 0.47 -4.78 -6.60
CA TRP A 14 1.84 -4.46 -6.20
C TRP A 14 2.22 -4.99 -4.82
N LYS A 15 3.53 -5.05 -4.55
CA LYS A 15 4.07 -5.16 -3.19
C LYS A 15 4.19 -3.76 -2.58
N TYR A 16 3.64 -3.58 -1.38
CA TYR A 16 3.58 -2.30 -0.68
C TYR A 16 4.28 -2.35 0.67
N HIS A 17 5.22 -1.43 0.87
CA HIS A 17 5.96 -1.27 2.11
C HIS A 17 5.10 -0.53 3.14
N LYS A 18 4.23 -1.29 3.84
CA LYS A 18 3.35 -0.72 4.86
C LYS A 18 4.09 -0.48 6.17
N ILE A 19 4.13 0.78 6.56
CA ILE A 19 4.59 1.26 7.86
C ILE A 19 3.37 1.64 8.71
N GLY A 20 3.36 1.21 9.98
CA GLY A 20 2.30 1.53 10.95
C GLY A 20 1.01 0.72 10.76
N GLN A 21 0.09 0.85 11.73
CA GLN A 21 -1.06 -0.04 11.88
C GLN A 21 -2.28 0.34 11.01
N GLY A 22 -2.42 1.61 10.62
CA GLY A 22 -3.58 2.14 9.89
C GLY A 22 -3.83 1.47 8.52
N GLU A 23 -4.98 1.76 7.93
CA GLU A 23 -5.43 1.18 6.65
C GLU A 23 -4.60 1.63 5.44
N VAL A 24 -4.82 0.95 4.31
CA VAL A 24 -4.15 1.23 3.02
C VAL A 24 -5.07 2.07 2.11
N LEU A 25 -5.60 3.18 2.61
CA LEU A 25 -6.42 4.09 1.81
C LEU A 25 -5.57 5.07 0.97
N ARG A 26 -4.36 5.38 1.43
CA ARG A 26 -3.36 6.17 0.71
C ARG A 26 -2.14 5.30 0.44
N CYS A 27 -2.00 4.85 -0.79
CA CYS A 27 -0.87 4.03 -1.22
C CYS A 27 0.20 4.95 -1.83
N HIS A 28 1.18 5.36 -1.02
CA HIS A 28 2.25 6.25 -1.47
C HIS A 28 3.12 5.56 -2.50
N LYS A 29 3.35 6.20 -3.65
CA LYS A 29 4.11 5.61 -4.77
C LYS A 29 5.53 5.24 -4.37
N THR A 30 6.17 6.06 -3.52
CA THR A 30 7.50 5.80 -2.96
C THR A 30 7.62 4.55 -2.10
N ARG A 31 6.49 3.95 -1.68
CA ARG A 31 6.44 2.72 -0.88
C ARG A 31 6.01 1.50 -1.71
N ILE A 32 5.76 1.68 -3.01
CA ILE A 32 5.51 0.57 -3.94
C ILE A 32 6.85 -0.05 -4.30
N MET A 33 7.07 -1.29 -3.89
CA MET A 33 8.36 -1.97 -4.05
C MET A 33 8.41 -2.84 -5.29
N LYS A 34 7.25 -3.26 -5.80
CA LYS A 34 7.14 -4.03 -7.02
C LYS A 34 5.76 -3.83 -7.62
N ASP A 35 5.72 -3.47 -8.90
CA ASP A 35 4.50 -3.42 -9.70
C ASP A 35 4.33 -4.76 -10.45
N PHE A 36 3.11 -5.29 -10.44
CA PHE A 36 2.72 -6.48 -11.23
C PHE A 36 1.79 -6.13 -12.40
N GLY A 37 1.40 -4.86 -12.53
CA GLY A 37 0.62 -4.34 -13.63
C GLY A 37 -0.77 -3.83 -13.20
N PHE A 38 -1.09 -2.64 -13.68
CA PHE A 38 -2.41 -2.03 -13.65
C PHE A 38 -2.60 -1.18 -14.92
N LYS A 39 -3.82 -0.75 -15.20
CA LYS A 39 -4.12 0.18 -16.29
C LYS A 39 -4.42 1.54 -15.70
N ALA A 40 -3.74 2.58 -16.16
CA ALA A 40 -4.08 3.96 -15.85
C ALA A 40 -4.95 4.52 -16.98
N LYS A 41 -6.03 5.22 -16.64
CA LYS A 41 -6.83 6.00 -17.58
C LYS A 41 -7.32 7.25 -16.87
N ASP A 42 -6.99 8.41 -17.42
CA ASP A 42 -7.20 9.71 -16.78
C ASP A 42 -6.55 9.74 -15.38
N ASP A 43 -7.33 10.12 -14.36
CA ASP A 43 -6.94 10.12 -12.96
C ASP A 43 -7.24 8.78 -12.25
N LYS A 44 -7.65 7.73 -12.97
CA LYS A 44 -8.11 6.47 -12.37
C LYS A 44 -7.14 5.33 -12.66
N ILE A 45 -7.03 4.43 -11.68
CA ILE A 45 -6.28 3.17 -11.82
C ILE A 45 -7.24 1.98 -11.82
N PHE A 46 -6.99 1.05 -12.71
CA PHE A 46 -7.79 -0.14 -12.94
C PHE A 46 -6.94 -1.39 -12.89
N CYS A 47 -7.52 -2.49 -12.42
CA CYS A 47 -6.91 -3.80 -12.61
C CYS A 47 -6.94 -4.17 -14.10
N SER A 48 -6.08 -5.08 -14.53
CA SER A 48 -6.13 -5.68 -15.86
C SER A 48 -7.47 -6.36 -16.17
N CYS A 49 -8.23 -6.77 -15.14
CA CYS A 49 -9.59 -7.31 -15.29
C CYS A 49 -10.69 -6.24 -15.43
N GLY A 50 -10.35 -4.95 -15.45
CA GLY A 50 -11.30 -3.84 -15.59
C GLY A 50 -11.85 -3.26 -14.28
N ALA A 51 -11.59 -3.89 -13.12
CA ALA A 51 -12.05 -3.36 -11.83
C ALA A 51 -11.34 -2.04 -11.48
N LYS A 52 -12.11 -1.03 -11.06
CA LYS A 52 -11.57 0.27 -10.61
C LYS A 52 -10.94 0.14 -9.22
N LEU A 53 -9.64 0.38 -9.11
CA LEU A 53 -8.86 0.19 -7.87
C LEU A 53 -8.70 1.48 -7.06
N GLY A 54 -8.64 2.63 -7.74
CA GLY A 54 -8.25 3.87 -7.09
C GLY A 54 -8.21 5.07 -8.03
N ILE A 55 -7.74 6.18 -7.47
CA ILE A 55 -7.55 7.46 -8.15
C ILE A 55 -6.11 7.90 -7.91
N ASP A 56 -5.40 8.32 -8.95
CA ASP A 56 -4.08 8.92 -8.86
C ASP A 56 -4.19 10.36 -8.34
N LYS A 57 -3.47 10.66 -7.25
CA LYS A 57 -3.36 11.99 -6.64
C LYS A 57 -1.95 12.55 -6.74
N GLY A 58 -1.18 12.10 -7.73
CA GLY A 58 0.20 12.49 -7.95
C GLY A 58 1.15 11.68 -7.08
N SER A 59 1.25 11.98 -5.78
CA SER A 59 2.22 11.34 -4.88
C SER A 59 1.75 10.00 -4.29
N PHE A 60 0.45 9.73 -4.33
CA PHE A 60 -0.15 8.49 -3.85
C PHE A 60 -1.38 8.11 -4.67
N TYR A 61 -1.71 6.83 -4.66
CA TYR A 61 -3.00 6.35 -5.12
C TYR A 61 -4.00 6.39 -3.96
N LYS A 62 -5.10 7.12 -4.13
CA LYS A 62 -6.28 7.05 -3.25
C LYS A 62 -7.02 5.77 -3.61
N MET A 63 -6.85 4.74 -2.78
CA MET A 63 -7.47 3.43 -3.01
C MET A 63 -8.97 3.49 -2.70
N ILE A 64 -9.78 2.83 -3.52
CA ILE A 64 -11.22 2.69 -3.26
C ILE A 64 -11.41 1.51 -2.31
N PRO A 65 -12.04 1.69 -1.13
CA PRO A 65 -12.29 0.58 -0.21
C PRO A 65 -13.05 -0.57 -0.89
N LYS A 66 -12.82 -1.80 -0.42
CA LYS A 66 -13.46 -3.05 -0.90
C LYS A 66 -13.14 -3.47 -2.35
N THR A 67 -12.51 -2.66 -3.18
CA THR A 67 -12.09 -3.07 -4.55
C THR A 67 -10.72 -3.75 -4.59
N PHE A 68 -10.02 -3.74 -3.46
CA PHE A 68 -8.75 -4.42 -3.26
C PHE A 68 -8.73 -5.16 -1.92
N THR A 69 -7.86 -6.16 -1.83
CA THR A 69 -7.52 -6.87 -0.60
C THR A 69 -6.01 -6.83 -0.40
N TYR A 70 -5.54 -7.11 0.82
CA TYR A 70 -4.12 -7.21 1.09
C TYR A 70 -3.80 -8.33 2.05
N SER A 71 -2.62 -8.93 1.88
CA SER A 71 -2.08 -9.96 2.77
C SER A 71 -0.61 -9.68 3.08
N GLY A 72 -0.11 -10.22 4.19
CA GLY A 72 1.30 -10.11 4.60
C GLY A 72 1.49 -9.21 5.82
N SER A 73 2.74 -8.95 6.17
CA SER A 73 3.11 -8.32 7.44
C SER A 73 3.22 -6.79 7.34
N LYS A 74 2.70 -6.08 8.33
CA LYS A 74 2.94 -4.64 8.53
C LYS A 74 4.24 -4.45 9.29
N ILE A 75 5.05 -3.45 8.93
CA ILE A 75 6.24 -3.09 9.72
C ILE A 75 5.81 -2.11 10.81
N ASN A 76 6.01 -2.52 12.06
CA ASN A 76 5.74 -1.68 13.21
C ASN A 76 7.07 -1.06 13.69
N LYS A 77 7.34 0.20 13.34
CA LYS A 77 8.55 0.91 13.79
C LYS A 77 8.51 1.30 15.29
N PHE A 78 7.41 1.04 16.00
CA PHE A 78 7.26 1.39 17.42
C PHE A 78 8.13 0.58 18.41
N LYS A 79 9.00 -0.34 17.96
CA LYS A 79 9.86 -1.15 18.83
C LYS A 79 11.31 -0.65 19.00
N SER A 80 11.65 0.59 18.63
CA SER A 80 13.03 1.08 18.70
C SER A 80 13.18 2.48 19.30
N PHE A 81 12.44 2.79 20.36
CA PHE A 81 12.64 4.02 21.16
C PHE A 81 12.63 3.75 22.68
N LYS A 82 13.05 2.56 23.12
CA LYS A 82 13.32 2.27 24.53
C LYS A 82 14.63 1.48 24.66
N LYS A 83 15.75 2.17 24.44
CA LYS A 83 17.11 1.84 24.94
C LYS A 83 17.99 3.02 24.57
N GLY A 84 17.97 4.07 25.39
CA GLY A 84 18.73 5.29 25.15
C GLY A 84 18.45 6.38 26.18
N ALA A 85 18.00 6.01 27.38
CA ALA A 85 17.86 6.90 28.52
C ALA A 85 18.67 6.30 29.67
N LEU A 86 20.00 6.36 29.56
CA LEU A 86 20.92 6.42 30.69
C LEU A 86 22.34 6.68 30.13
N LEU A 87 22.78 7.93 30.17
CA LEU A 87 24.16 8.40 30.32
C LEU A 87 24.18 9.91 30.04
N TRP A 88 23.64 10.65 31.01
CA TRP A 88 24.14 11.97 31.38
C TRP A 88 24.29 11.92 32.89
N LEU A 89 25.53 11.70 33.33
CA LEU A 89 26.20 12.13 34.57
C LEU A 89 27.55 11.40 34.64
#